data_AF-A0A3N5IT49-F1
#
_entry.id   AF-A0A3N5IT49-F1
#
_cell.length_a   1.000
_cell.length_b   1.000
_cell.length_c   1.000
_cell.angle_alpha   90.00
_cell.angle_beta   90.00
_cell.angle_gamma   90.00
#
_symmetry.space_group_name_H-M   'P 1'
#
loop_
_entity.id
_entity.type
_entity.pdbx_description
1 polymer ?
#
loop_
_entity_poly.entity_id
_entity_poly.type
_entity_poly.pdbx_seq_one_letter_code
_entity_poly.pdbx_strand_id
1 'polypeptide(L)'
;YQLKHLVEVDDAYFGGQRAPGKRGRGAGKKTTVIVAVQLSPKEKPQYASMTAVENMAGAQVAKAFKEHVTENSTIRTDAYSSYKVLVKHGYIHKPVVVCGSANISDLLKWAHIMISNAKAIYRGTHHGVSDKHLQKYLSEYCWRFNRRFDLGQLFDRLLTACVKSRHRSIAELFA
;
A
#
# COMPACT_ATOMS: atom_id res chain seq x y z
N TYR A 1 3.27 -8.50 7.03
CA TYR A 1 4.40 -9.15 6.36
C TYR A 1 5.49 -8.11 6.26
N GLN A 2 6.75 -8.49 6.52
CA GLN A 2 7.88 -7.65 6.17
C GLN A 2 8.33 -8.02 4.75
N LEU A 3 8.28 -7.05 3.85
CA LEU A 3 8.72 -7.16 2.47
C LEU A 3 10.24 -7.12 2.42
N LYS A 4 10.84 -7.83 1.47
CA LYS A 4 12.30 -7.98 1.38
C LYS A 4 12.82 -8.03 -0.04
N HIS A 5 14.13 -7.87 -0.18
CA HIS A 5 14.89 -7.96 -1.44
C HIS A 5 14.53 -6.86 -2.43
N LEU A 6 13.51 -7.05 -3.25
CA LEU A 6 13.11 -6.12 -4.29
C LEU A 6 11.67 -5.69 -4.07
N VAL A 7 11.45 -4.40 -3.85
CA VAL A 7 10.14 -3.82 -3.54
C VAL A 7 9.84 -2.67 -4.49
N GLU A 8 8.75 -2.76 -5.24
CA GLU A 8 8.17 -1.65 -5.98
C GLU A 8 7.28 -0.84 -5.04
N VAL A 9 7.44 0.49 -5.03
CA VAL A 9 6.64 1.37 -4.20
C VAL A 9 6.10 2.53 -5.02
N ASP A 10 4.80 2.77 -4.84
CA ASP A 10 4.07 3.90 -5.41
C ASP A 10 3.13 4.50 -4.35
N ASP A 11 2.67 5.74 -4.56
CA ASP A 11 1.65 6.38 -3.72
C ASP A 11 0.33 6.58 -4.45
N ALA A 12 -0.77 6.32 -3.75
CA ALA A 12 -2.10 6.47 -4.29
C ALA A 12 -3.05 7.15 -3.31
N TYR A 13 -4.00 7.89 -3.87
CA TYR A 13 -5.08 8.50 -3.11
C TYR A 13 -6.30 7.58 -3.02
N PHE A 14 -6.80 7.38 -1.80
CA PHE A 14 -8.02 6.66 -1.48
C PHE A 14 -9.00 7.57 -0.72
N GLY A 15 -10.30 7.29 -0.89
CA GLY A 15 -11.35 8.07 -0.24
C GLY A 15 -11.61 9.45 -0.87
N GLY A 16 -12.39 10.24 -0.14
CA GLY A 16 -12.85 11.58 -0.49
C GLY A 16 -14.09 11.60 -1.41
N GLN A 17 -15.13 12.32 -0.99
CA GLN A 17 -16.17 12.77 -1.92
C GLN A 17 -15.51 13.61 -3.04
N ARG A 18 -16.00 13.47 -4.27
CA ARG A 18 -15.66 14.40 -5.37
C ARG A 18 -16.16 15.79 -4.96
N ALA A 19 -15.32 16.57 -4.28
CA ALA A 19 -15.54 17.99 -4.13
C ALA A 19 -15.02 18.68 -5.41
N PRO A 20 -15.74 19.67 -5.96
CA PRO A 20 -15.16 20.57 -6.96
C PRO A 20 -13.97 21.30 -6.30
N GLY A 21 -12.76 21.10 -6.83
CA GLY A 21 -11.54 21.61 -6.21
C GLY A 21 -10.25 20.99 -6.75
N LYS A 22 -9.13 21.30 -6.07
CA LYS A 22 -7.76 20.96 -6.45
C LYS A 22 -7.64 19.46 -6.78
N ARG A 23 -7.18 19.13 -7.98
CA ARG A 23 -6.88 17.74 -8.40
C ARG A 23 -5.44 17.40 -8.02
N GLY A 24 -5.19 16.17 -7.57
CA GLY A 24 -3.85 15.69 -7.21
C GLY A 24 -3.53 15.79 -5.72
N ARG A 25 -2.24 15.90 -5.38
CA ARG A 25 -1.74 15.97 -4.00
C ARG A 25 -2.33 17.20 -3.29
N GLY A 26 -2.92 17.02 -2.10
CA GLY A 26 -3.58 18.09 -1.35
C GLY A 26 -5.03 18.39 -1.78
N ALA A 27 -5.66 17.54 -2.58
CA ALA A 27 -7.12 17.54 -2.72
C ALA A 27 -7.74 17.24 -1.35
N GLY A 28 -8.53 18.18 -0.81
CA GLY A 28 -9.17 18.01 0.49
C GLY A 28 -9.95 16.69 0.57
N LYS A 29 -9.82 15.98 1.70
CA LYS A 29 -10.50 14.72 2.06
C LYS A 29 -10.00 13.43 1.37
N LYS A 30 -8.82 13.40 0.74
CA LYS A 30 -8.22 12.14 0.27
C LYS A 30 -7.07 11.69 1.17
N THR A 31 -7.09 10.43 1.56
CA THR A 31 -6.00 9.82 2.33
C THR A 31 -4.93 9.33 1.36
N THR A 32 -3.67 9.65 1.67
CA THR A 32 -2.53 9.14 0.90
C THR A 32 -2.19 7.74 1.38
N VAL A 33 -1.93 6.82 0.47
CA VAL A 33 -1.59 5.43 0.77
C VAL A 33 -0.31 5.09 0.05
N ILE A 34 0.69 4.64 0.82
CA ILE A 34 1.92 4.05 0.30
C ILE A 34 1.61 2.59 -0.03
N VAL A 35 1.83 2.19 -1.27
CA VAL A 35 1.64 0.83 -1.75
C VAL A 35 3.00 0.23 -2.08
N ALA A 36 3.36 -0.83 -1.38
CA ALA A 36 4.62 -1.53 -1.55
C ALA A 36 4.37 -2.98 -1.98
N VAL A 37 5.08 -3.44 -3.01
CA VAL A 37 4.93 -4.78 -3.59
C VAL A 37 6.30 -5.44 -3.70
N GLN A 38 6.50 -6.54 -2.97
CA GLN A 38 7.67 -7.40 -3.11
C GLN A 38 7.60 -8.19 -4.40
N LEU A 39 8.70 -8.22 -5.14
CA LEU A 39 8.87 -9.02 -6.34
C LEU A 39 9.78 -10.23 -6.12
N SER A 40 9.48 -11.31 -6.82
CA SER A 40 10.38 -12.45 -6.98
C SER A 40 11.53 -12.12 -7.94
N PRO A 41 12.58 -12.95 -8.01
CA PRO A 41 13.64 -12.81 -9.02
C PRO A 41 13.13 -12.83 -10.48
N LYS A 42 11.95 -13.42 -10.71
CA LYS A 42 11.27 -13.44 -12.03
C LYS A 42 10.33 -12.25 -12.24
N GLU A 43 10.47 -11.21 -11.42
CA GLU A 43 9.65 -9.99 -11.42
C GLU A 43 8.13 -10.25 -11.34
N LYS A 44 7.74 -11.25 -10.54
CA LYS A 44 6.33 -11.55 -10.22
C LYS A 44 6.02 -11.09 -8.79
N PRO A 45 4.81 -10.58 -8.51
CA PRO A 45 4.50 -10.04 -7.21
C PRO A 45 4.35 -11.21 -6.23
N GLN A 46 4.93 -11.10 -5.05
CA GLN A 46 4.87 -12.14 -4.01
C GLN A 46 4.00 -11.66 -2.86
N TYR A 47 4.39 -10.54 -2.25
CA TYR A 47 3.71 -9.96 -1.11
C TYR A 47 3.49 -8.47 -1.32
N ALA A 48 2.47 -7.92 -0.67
CA ALA A 48 2.16 -6.50 -0.69
C ALA A 48 1.88 -5.96 0.71
N SER A 49 2.15 -4.68 0.89
CA SER A 49 1.76 -3.88 2.05
C SER A 49 1.18 -2.55 1.57
N MET A 50 0.12 -2.08 2.24
CA MET A 50 -0.51 -0.81 1.96
C MET A 50 -0.68 -0.04 3.28
N THR A 51 -0.15 1.17 3.33
CA THR A 51 -0.12 1.98 4.56
C THR A 51 -0.72 3.35 4.30
N ALA A 52 -1.82 3.66 4.98
CA ALA A 52 -2.41 4.99 4.99
C ALA A 52 -1.53 5.94 5.80
N VAL A 53 -1.19 7.07 5.19
CA VAL A 53 -0.38 8.13 5.79
C VAL A 53 -1.12 9.46 5.66
N GLU A 54 -0.98 10.31 6.67
CA GLU A 54 -1.60 11.64 6.67
C GLU A 54 -0.93 12.55 5.63
N ASN A 55 0.38 12.42 5.46
CA ASN A 55 1.17 13.16 4.48
C ASN A 55 2.39 12.36 4.01
N MET A 56 3.00 12.83 2.91
CA MET A 56 4.24 12.25 2.37
C MET A 56 5.50 12.86 3.01
N ALA A 57 5.44 13.29 4.27
CA ALA A 57 6.64 13.76 4.96
C ALA A 57 7.64 12.61 5.14
N GLY A 58 8.93 12.90 4.95
CA GLY A 58 9.97 11.86 4.98
C GLY A 58 9.99 11.01 6.26
N ALA A 59 9.62 11.58 7.40
CA ALA A 59 9.51 10.84 8.66
C ALA A 59 8.38 9.80 8.66
N GLN A 60 7.21 10.14 8.10
CA GLN A 60 6.08 9.20 7.99
C GLN A 60 6.41 8.07 7.00
N VAL A 61 7.02 8.41 5.87
CA VAL A 61 7.51 7.44 4.88
C VAL A 61 8.53 6.50 5.51
N ALA A 62 9.54 7.02 6.21
CA ALA A 62 10.54 6.19 6.87
C ALA A 62 9.94 5.25 7.92
N LYS A 63 8.96 5.72 8.71
CA LYS A 63 8.25 4.89 9.69
C LYS A 63 7.52 3.72 9.01
N ALA A 64 6.74 4.01 7.96
CA ALA A 64 6.00 2.98 7.21
C ALA A 64 6.94 1.92 6.62
N PHE A 65 8.11 2.34 6.11
CA PHE A 65 9.10 1.41 5.58
C PHE A 65 9.74 0.56 6.68
N LYS A 66 10.10 1.12 7.83
CA LYS A 66 10.67 0.34 8.95
C LYS A 66 9.71 -0.75 9.46
N GLU A 67 8.41 -0.46 9.48
CA GLU A 67 7.41 -1.42 9.95
C GLU A 67 7.17 -2.56 8.94
N HIS A 68 7.28 -2.28 7.63
CA HIS A 68 6.81 -3.18 6.58
C HIS A 68 7.87 -3.67 5.61
N VAL A 69 9.10 -3.15 5.65
CA VAL A 69 10.18 -3.49 4.72
C VAL A 69 11.47 -3.75 5.49
N THR A 70 12.08 -4.91 5.28
CA THR A 70 13.35 -5.26 5.90
C THR A 70 14.46 -4.32 5.42
N GLU A 71 15.36 -3.97 6.33
CA GLU A 71 16.56 -3.18 6.01
C GLU A 71 17.38 -3.83 4.87
N ASN A 72 18.19 -3.04 4.18
CA ASN A 72 18.99 -3.45 3.01
C ASN A 72 18.18 -3.95 1.80
N SER A 73 16.86 -3.75 1.77
CA SER A 73 16.04 -4.01 0.58
C SER A 73 16.27 -2.95 -0.49
N THR A 74 16.17 -3.37 -1.75
CA THR A 74 16.16 -2.51 -2.93
C THR A 74 14.74 -1.99 -3.17
N ILE A 75 14.58 -0.67 -3.11
CA ILE A 75 13.31 0.01 -3.32
C ILE A 75 13.31 0.66 -4.71
N ARG A 76 12.40 0.21 -5.57
CA ARG A 76 12.08 0.85 -6.85
C ARG A 76 10.91 1.80 -6.63
N THR A 77 11.11 3.10 -6.85
CA THR A 77 10.04 4.10 -6.79
C THR A 77 10.04 4.96 -8.04
N ASP A 78 8.98 5.74 -8.23
CA ASP A 78 8.99 6.87 -9.13
C ASP A 78 10.02 7.89 -8.59
N ALA A 79 10.54 8.78 -9.44
CA ALA A 79 11.63 9.70 -9.07
C ALA A 79 11.23 10.78 -8.04
N TYR A 80 10.23 10.53 -7.20
CA TYR A 80 9.71 11.47 -6.23
C TYR A 80 10.69 11.73 -5.08
N SER A 81 10.87 13.01 -4.76
CA SER A 81 11.88 13.49 -3.83
C SER A 81 11.71 12.98 -2.39
N SER A 82 10.49 12.61 -1.99
CA SER A 82 10.21 12.15 -0.63
C SER A 82 10.83 10.79 -0.31
N TYR A 83 11.08 9.95 -1.32
CA TYR A 83 11.74 8.66 -1.14
C TYR A 83 13.25 8.75 -0.98
N LYS A 84 13.87 9.92 -1.25
CA LYS A 84 15.31 10.13 -1.02
C LYS A 84 15.72 9.96 0.45
N VAL A 85 14.78 10.16 1.39
CA VAL A 85 15.01 9.93 2.82
C VAL A 85 15.33 8.47 3.13
N LEU A 86 14.88 7.52 2.29
CA LEU A 86 15.07 6.08 2.52
C LEU A 86 16.55 5.67 2.46
N VAL A 87 17.36 6.36 1.65
CA VAL A 87 18.81 6.13 1.59
C VAL A 87 19.45 6.40 2.95
N LYS A 88 19.00 7.43 3.68
CA LYS A 88 19.48 7.75 5.03
C LYS A 88 19.08 6.71 6.08
N HIS A 89 18.14 5.83 5.75
CA HIS A 89 17.65 4.77 6.63
C HIS A 89 18.13 3.37 6.22
N GLY A 90 19.18 3.26 5.39
CA GLY A 90 19.80 1.97 5.05
C GLY A 90 19.09 1.20 3.93
N TYR A 91 18.21 1.85 3.17
CA TYR A 91 17.57 1.24 1.99
C TYR A 91 18.33 1.58 0.71
N ILE A 92 18.42 0.61 -0.20
CA ILE A 92 19.01 0.82 -1.52
C ILE A 92 17.92 1.41 -2.43
N HIS A 93 17.95 2.73 -2.63
CA HIS A 93 16.98 3.41 -3.49
C HIS A 93 17.44 3.33 -4.96
N LYS A 94 16.64 2.67 -5.80
CA LYS A 94 16.79 2.68 -7.26
C LYS A 94 15.67 3.52 -7.86
N PRO A 95 15.84 4.84 -8.01
CA PRO A 95 14.87 5.66 -8.71
C PRO A 95 14.82 5.19 -10.16
N VAL A 96 13.63 4.86 -10.65
CA VAL A 96 13.47 4.56 -12.08
C VAL A 96 13.07 5.86 -12.75
N VAL A 97 14.05 6.50 -13.40
CA VAL A 97 13.87 7.79 -14.09
C VAL A 97 13.43 7.51 -15.53
N VAL A 98 12.37 8.20 -15.96
CA VAL A 98 11.92 8.16 -17.35
C VAL A 98 12.92 8.94 -18.21
N CYS A 99 13.74 8.23 -18.99
CA CYS A 99 14.52 8.82 -20.08
C CYS A 99 13.95 8.29 -21.41
N GLY A 100 13.29 9.16 -22.19
CA GLY A 100 12.80 8.84 -23.53
C GLY A 100 11.46 8.09 -23.59
N SER A 101 11.16 7.51 -24.76
CA SER A 101 9.93 6.79 -25.15
C SER A 101 9.73 5.43 -24.45
N ALA A 102 10.35 5.23 -23.28
CA ALA A 102 10.08 4.06 -22.45
C ALA A 102 8.62 4.13 -21.97
N ASN A 103 7.85 3.07 -22.18
CA ASN A 103 6.45 2.98 -21.77
C ASN A 103 6.36 3.25 -20.26
N ILE A 104 5.81 4.41 -19.89
CA ILE A 104 5.46 4.78 -18.50
C ILE A 104 4.61 3.68 -17.84
N SER A 105 3.88 2.91 -18.66
CA SER A 105 3.07 1.75 -18.25
C SER A 105 3.87 0.56 -17.67
N ASP A 106 5.15 0.40 -18.01
CA ASP A 106 5.98 -0.68 -17.49
C ASP A 106 6.71 -0.29 -16.20
N LEU A 107 6.71 1.00 -15.86
CA LEU A 107 7.24 1.53 -14.61
C LEU A 107 6.34 1.12 -13.44
N LEU A 108 6.91 0.49 -12.42
CA LEU A 108 6.19 0.07 -11.20
C LEU A 108 4.88 -0.70 -11.49
N LYS A 109 4.92 -1.52 -12.53
CA LYS A 109 3.76 -2.24 -13.08
C LYS A 109 2.93 -2.89 -11.99
N TRP A 110 3.57 -3.55 -11.02
CA TRP A 110 2.84 -4.28 -9.99
C TRP A 110 2.26 -3.35 -8.94
N ALA A 111 2.95 -2.27 -8.55
CA ALA A 111 2.37 -1.27 -7.66
C ALA A 111 1.10 -0.66 -8.28
N HIS A 112 1.14 -0.27 -9.56
CA HIS A 112 -0.02 0.27 -10.28
C HIS A 112 -1.18 -0.72 -10.39
N ILE A 113 -0.88 -1.99 -10.75
CA ILE A 113 -1.90 -3.05 -10.81
C ILE A 113 -2.54 -3.26 -9.43
N MET A 114 -1.74 -3.28 -8.36
CA MET A 114 -2.24 -3.45 -7.00
C MET A 114 -3.13 -2.29 -6.56
N ILE A 115 -2.76 -1.05 -6.87
CA ILE A 115 -3.59 0.14 -6.64
C ILE A 115 -4.92 0.04 -7.39
N SER A 116 -4.88 -0.35 -8.66
CA SER A 116 -6.07 -0.49 -9.50
C SER A 116 -7.02 -1.55 -8.96
N ASN A 117 -6.48 -2.73 -8.61
CA ASN A 117 -7.24 -3.84 -8.07
C ASN A 117 -7.87 -3.51 -6.72
N ALA A 118 -7.12 -2.89 -5.80
CA ALA A 118 -7.66 -2.45 -4.51
C ALA A 118 -8.81 -1.46 -4.69
N LYS A 119 -8.66 -0.46 -5.57
CA LYS A 119 -9.73 0.50 -5.89
C LYS A 119 -10.95 -0.18 -6.52
N ALA A 120 -10.74 -1.17 -7.39
CA ALA A 120 -11.83 -1.90 -8.04
C ALA A 120 -12.65 -2.72 -7.02
N ILE A 121 -11.99 -3.47 -6.13
CA ILE A 121 -12.66 -4.23 -5.07
C ILE A 121 -13.46 -3.30 -4.17
N TYR A 122 -12.86 -2.20 -3.72
CA TYR A 122 -13.57 -1.30 -2.81
C TYR A 122 -14.76 -0.60 -3.46
N ARG A 123 -14.69 -0.29 -4.75
CA ARG A 123 -15.83 0.27 -5.50
C ARG A 123 -16.93 -0.77 -5.76
N GLY A 124 -16.56 -2.03 -5.98
CA GLY A 124 -17.52 -3.09 -6.31
C GLY A 124 -18.16 -3.76 -5.11
N THR A 125 -17.44 -3.89 -3.99
CA THR A 125 -17.86 -4.66 -2.83
C THR A 125 -18.43 -3.79 -1.70
N HIS A 126 -18.04 -2.52 -1.62
CA HIS A 126 -18.46 -1.64 -0.53
C HIS A 126 -19.28 -0.45 -1.06
N HIS A 127 -20.37 -0.11 -0.34
CA HIS A 127 -21.16 1.10 -0.60
C HIS A 127 -20.44 2.40 -0.19
N GLY A 128 -19.23 2.27 0.36
CA GLY A 128 -18.35 3.36 0.76
C GLY A 128 -17.22 2.83 1.62
N VAL A 129 -16.04 3.44 1.51
CA VAL A 129 -14.91 3.17 2.40
C VAL A 129 -14.82 4.32 3.38
N SER A 130 -15.04 4.04 4.66
CA SER A 130 -14.86 5.04 5.71
C SER A 130 -13.38 5.38 5.88
N ASP A 131 -13.04 6.68 5.86
CA ASP A 131 -11.68 7.14 6.09
C ASP A 131 -11.13 6.64 7.44
N LYS A 132 -11.98 6.58 8.47
CA LYS A 132 -11.65 6.05 9.81
C LYS A 132 -11.13 4.61 9.76
N HIS A 133 -11.69 3.78 8.87
CA HIS A 133 -11.36 2.36 8.79
C HIS A 133 -10.53 2.01 7.56
N LEU A 134 -10.07 2.99 6.76
CA LEU A 134 -9.35 2.77 5.52
C LEU A 134 -8.16 1.81 5.68
N GLN A 135 -7.35 1.97 6.75
CA GLN A 135 -6.23 1.07 7.00
C GLN A 135 -6.67 -0.40 7.20
N LYS A 136 -7.86 -0.65 7.76
CA LYS A 136 -8.39 -2.02 7.92
C LYS A 136 -8.75 -2.64 6.58
N TYR A 137 -9.40 -1.89 5.69
CA TYR A 137 -9.69 -2.34 4.33
C TYR A 137 -8.39 -2.66 3.56
N LEU A 138 -7.39 -1.77 3.65
CA LEU A 138 -6.08 -1.98 3.04
C LEU A 138 -5.37 -3.22 3.59
N SER A 139 -5.44 -3.40 4.90
CA SER A 139 -4.85 -4.56 5.59
C SER A 139 -5.53 -5.86 5.20
N GLU A 140 -6.86 -5.86 5.04
CA GLU A 140 -7.66 -7.01 4.60
C GLU A 140 -7.33 -7.40 3.15
N TYR A 141 -7.25 -6.42 2.25
CA TYR A 141 -6.79 -6.64 0.87
C TYR A 141 -5.39 -7.26 0.83
N CYS A 142 -4.42 -6.68 1.56
CA CYS A 142 -3.07 -7.23 1.63
C CYS A 142 -3.06 -8.63 2.27
N TRP A 143 -3.88 -8.88 3.29
CA TRP A 143 -3.96 -10.16 3.97
C TRP A 143 -4.41 -11.28 3.03
N ARG A 144 -5.41 -11.01 2.18
CA ARG A 144 -5.88 -11.94 1.14
C ARG A 144 -4.83 -12.13 0.07
N PHE A 145 -4.28 -11.04 -0.47
CA PHE A 145 -3.26 -11.10 -1.52
C PHE A 145 -2.04 -11.94 -1.11
N ASN A 146 -1.55 -11.72 0.12
CA ASN A 146 -0.36 -12.39 0.65
C ASN A 146 -0.58 -13.89 0.95
N ARG A 147 -1.82 -14.37 0.89
CA ARG A 147 -2.20 -15.77 1.17
C ARG A 147 -2.90 -16.45 -0.01
N ARG A 148 -2.96 -15.80 -1.17
CA ARG A 148 -3.68 -16.29 -2.36
C ARG A 148 -3.23 -17.66 -2.88
N PHE A 149 -2.04 -18.11 -2.51
CA PHE A 149 -1.51 -19.44 -2.88
C PHE A 149 -1.77 -20.52 -1.83
N ASP A 150 -2.38 -20.17 -0.69
CA ASP A 150 -2.65 -21.08 0.43
C ASP A 150 -4.11 -20.90 0.89
N LEU A 151 -5.03 -21.13 -0.05
CA LEU A 151 -6.46 -20.85 0.14
C LEU A 151 -7.10 -21.75 1.21
N GLY A 152 -6.63 -23.00 1.33
CA GLY A 152 -7.15 -23.97 2.29
C GLY A 152 -7.01 -23.51 3.75
N GLN A 153 -5.99 -22.72 4.06
CA GLN A 153 -5.76 -22.21 5.41
C GLN A 153 -6.45 -20.87 5.70
N LEU A 154 -7.14 -20.27 4.72
CA LEU A 154 -7.73 -18.94 4.91
C LEU A 154 -8.78 -18.94 6.03
N PHE A 155 -9.64 -19.96 6.06
CA PHE A 155 -10.70 -20.08 7.07
C PHE A 155 -10.12 -20.19 8.48
N ASP A 156 -9.23 -21.15 8.72
CA ASP A 156 -8.65 -21.38 10.04
C ASP A 156 -7.83 -20.18 10.55
N ARG A 157 -7.10 -19.52 9.64
CA ARG A 157 -6.35 -18.31 9.96
C ARG A 157 -7.26 -17.14 10.28
N LEU A 158 -8.39 -17.00 9.58
CA LEU A 158 -9.39 -15.99 9.88
C LEU A 158 -10.03 -16.26 11.24
N LEU A 159 -10.43 -17.50 11.51
CA LEU A 159 -11.00 -17.91 12.80
C LEU A 159 -10.02 -17.61 13.95
N THR A 160 -8.75 -17.97 13.77
CA THR A 160 -7.68 -17.65 14.73
C THR A 160 -7.54 -16.14 14.94
N ALA A 161 -7.62 -15.35 13.87
CA ALA A 161 -7.56 -13.89 13.97
C ALA A 161 -8.76 -13.32 14.73
N CYS A 162 -9.98 -13.83 14.50
CA CYS A 162 -11.18 -13.43 15.22
C CYS A 162 -11.06 -13.72 16.72
N VAL A 163 -10.62 -14.93 17.09
CA VAL A 163 -10.45 -15.34 18.49
C VAL A 163 -9.38 -14.50 19.20
N LYS A 164 -8.29 -14.14 18.52
CA LYS A 164 -7.21 -13.31 19.08
C LYS A 164 -7.51 -11.81 19.04
N SER A 165 -8.53 -11.39 18.29
CA SER A 165 -8.85 -9.97 18.15
C SER A 165 -9.61 -9.46 19.37
N ARG A 166 -9.33 -8.22 19.75
CA ARG A 166 -10.11 -7.54 20.79
C ARG A 166 -11.51 -7.26 20.26
N HIS A 167 -12.53 -7.66 21.02
CA HIS A 167 -13.91 -7.32 20.74
C HIS A 167 -14.08 -5.79 20.63
N ARG A 168 -14.85 -5.34 19.63
CA ARG A 168 -15.23 -3.92 19.47
C ARG A 168 -16.74 -3.78 19.51
N SER A 169 -17.21 -2.72 20.15
CA SER A 169 -18.65 -2.43 20.16
C SER A 169 -19.10 -1.86 18.81
N ILE A 170 -20.39 -1.98 18.51
CA ILE A 170 -21.01 -1.32 17.35
C ILE A 170 -20.77 0.20 17.41
N ALA A 171 -20.86 0.80 18.60
CA ALA A 171 -20.58 2.22 18.80
C ALA A 171 -19.14 2.59 18.38
N GLU A 172 -18.13 1.78 18.71
CA GLU A 172 -16.74 2.03 18.30
C GLU A 172 -16.53 1.91 16.77
N LEU A 173 -17.37 1.13 16.09
CA LEU A 173 -17.33 0.99 14.64
C LEU A 173 -17.94 2.19 13.92
N PHE A 174 -18.97 2.82 14.48
CA PHE A 174 -19.71 3.91 13.83
C PHE A 174 -19.46 5.32 14.39
N ALA A 175 -18.85 5.45 15.57
CA ALA A 175 -18.37 6.73 16.12
C ALA A 175 -17.24 7.34 15.26
#